data_AF-A0A379FVX0-F1
#
_entry.id   AF-A0A379FVX0-F1
#
_cell.length_a   1.000
_cell.length_b   1.000
_cell.length_c   1.000
_cell.angle_alpha   90.00
_cell.angle_beta   90.00
_cell.angle_gamma   90.00
#
_symmetry.space_group_name_H-M   'P 1'
#
loop_
_entity.id
_entity.type
_entity.pdbx_description
1 polymer ?
#
loop_
_entity_poly.entity_id
_entity_poly.type
_entity_poly.pdbx_seq_one_letter_code
_entity_poly.pdbx_strand_id
1 'polypeptide(L)'
;MKIVVTGAKGFIGKNLCIMLKEAGYSNIIEVDRNTTRSDLTSILSEADFVYHLAGINRTKSEYDFIEGNIDLTYFITEQLAALNRKVPLVFSSSTQALQK
;
A
#
# COMPACT_ATOMS: atom_id res chain seq x y z
N MET A 1 10.14 14.39 -1.50
CA MET A 1 9.18 13.52 -0.79
C MET A 1 8.92 12.29 -1.64
N LYS A 2 9.43 11.13 -1.24
CA LYS A 2 9.14 9.83 -1.87
C LYS A 2 7.79 9.30 -1.35
N ILE A 3 6.76 9.35 -2.19
CA ILE A 3 5.42 8.86 -1.86
C ILE A 3 5.28 7.44 -2.38
N VAL A 4 5.02 6.48 -1.49
CA VAL A 4 4.78 5.09 -1.86
C VAL A 4 3.28 4.85 -1.94
N VAL A 5 2.81 4.26 -3.02
CA VAL A 5 1.39 3.90 -3.20
C VAL A 5 1.29 2.41 -3.46
N THR A 6 0.78 1.63 -2.51
CA THR A 6 0.44 0.22 -2.75
C THR A 6 -0.92 0.10 -3.42
N GLY A 7 -1.12 -0.95 -4.22
CA GLY A 7 -2.34 -1.08 -5.01
C GLY A 7 -2.40 -0.03 -6.13
N ALA A 8 -1.25 0.49 -6.57
CA ALA A 8 -1.16 1.58 -7.54
C ALA A 8 -1.78 1.26 -8.90
N LYS A 9 -1.86 -0.01 -9.28
CA LYS A 9 -2.53 -0.46 -10.52
C LYS A 9 -4.04 -0.70 -10.36
N GLY A 10 -4.57 -0.59 -9.15
CA GLY A 10 -6.01 -0.62 -8.88
C GLY A 10 -6.71 0.68 -9.29
N PHE A 11 -8.04 0.67 -9.28
CA PHE A 11 -8.85 1.84 -9.67
C PHE A 11 -8.51 3.09 -8.83
N ILE A 12 -8.54 2.97 -7.51
CA ILE A 12 -8.26 4.10 -6.60
C ILE A 12 -6.79 4.51 -6.71
N GLY A 13 -5.86 3.55 -6.62
CA GLY A 13 -4.42 3.80 -6.69
C GLY A 13 -3.98 4.51 -7.97
N LYS A 14 -4.51 4.11 -9.13
CA LYS A 14 -4.17 4.73 -10.42
C LYS A 14 -4.59 6.19 -10.46
N ASN A 15 -5.82 6.49 -10.03
CA ASN A 15 -6.33 7.86 -10.01
C ASN A 15 -5.59 8.72 -8.97
N LEU A 16 -5.25 8.16 -7.81
CA LEU A 16 -4.43 8.85 -6.82
C LEU A 16 -3.05 9.22 -7.39
N CYS A 17 -2.40 8.29 -8.10
CA CYS A 17 -1.10 8.55 -8.71
C CYS A 17 -1.17 9.65 -9.78
N ILE A 18 -2.24 9.69 -10.57
CA ILE A 18 -2.47 10.77 -11.57
C ILE A 18 -2.64 12.11 -10.84
N MET A 19 -3.55 12.17 -9.86
CA MET A 19 -3.81 13.40 -9.10
C MET A 19 -2.56 13.93 -8.40
N LEU A 20 -1.76 13.06 -7.78
CA LEU A 20 -0.49 13.45 -7.16
C LEU A 20 0.50 14.03 -8.18
N LYS A 21 0.58 13.45 -9.39
CA LYS A 21 1.43 13.99 -10.47
C LYS A 21 0.94 15.36 -10.93
N GLU A 22 -0.37 15.53 -11.11
CA GLU A 22 -0.99 16.81 -11.47
C GLU A 22 -0.81 17.88 -10.38
N ALA A 23 -0.78 17.47 -9.11
CA ALA A 23 -0.47 18.34 -7.98
C ALA A 23 1.02 18.69 -7.84
N GLY A 24 1.88 18.22 -8.74
CA GLY A 24 3.31 18.55 -8.78
C GLY A 24 4.23 17.59 -8.03
N TYR A 25 3.73 16.46 -7.51
CA TYR A 25 4.58 15.44 -6.90
C TYR A 25 5.28 14.60 -7.98
N SER A 26 6.61 14.63 -7.98
CA SER A 26 7.44 13.96 -9.00
C SER A 26 7.99 12.59 -8.58
N ASN A 27 8.06 12.30 -7.27
CA ASN A 27 8.66 11.08 -6.74
C ASN A 27 7.59 10.16 -6.13
N ILE A 28 6.81 9.52 -7.00
CA ILE A 28 5.76 8.57 -6.64
C ILE A 28 6.21 7.17 -7.02
N ILE A 29 6.29 6.29 -6.04
CA ILE A 29 6.66 4.88 -6.22
C ILE A 29 5.38 4.05 -6.21
N GLU A 30 5.05 3.51 -7.37
CA GLU A 30 3.88 2.65 -7.60
C GLU A 30 4.23 1.21 -7.22
N VAL A 31 3.60 0.68 -6.17
CA VAL A 31 3.76 -0.71 -5.71
C VAL A 31 2.55 -1.53 -6.14
N ASP A 32 2.80 -2.68 -6.77
CA ASP A 32 1.79 -3.61 -7.25
C ASP A 32 2.16 -5.07 -6.99
N ARG A 33 1.39 -6.00 -7.55
CA ARG A 33 1.56 -7.45 -7.33
C ARG A 33 2.90 -8.01 -7.82
N ASN A 34 3.58 -7.30 -8.71
CA ASN A 34 4.89 -7.69 -9.26
C ASN A 34 6.05 -7.16 -8.40
N THR A 35 5.79 -6.28 -7.44
CA THR A 35 6.80 -5.79 -6.50
C THR A 35 7.13 -6.89 -5.50
N THR A 36 8.41 -7.29 -5.44
CA THR A 36 8.83 -8.31 -4.48
C THR A 36 8.87 -7.76 -3.05
N ARG A 37 8.88 -8.65 -2.05
CA ARG A 37 9.03 -8.24 -0.65
C ARG A 37 10.36 -7.52 -0.41
N SER A 38 11.44 -7.98 -1.04
CA SER A 38 12.75 -7.34 -0.95
C SER A 38 12.74 -5.93 -1.53
N ASP A 39 12.12 -5.75 -2.70
CA ASP A 39 11.98 -4.43 -3.31
C ASP A 39 11.15 -3.51 -2.43
N LEU A 40 10.05 -4.03 -1.88
CA LEU A 40 9.18 -3.25 -1.00
C LEU A 40 9.92 -2.81 0.27
N THR A 41 10.75 -3.67 0.89
CA THR A 41 11.60 -3.27 2.03
C THR A 41 12.55 -2.12 1.65
N SER A 42 13.23 -2.23 0.50
CA SER A 42 14.12 -1.16 0.00
C SER A 42 13.36 0.13 -0.32
N ILE A 43 12.14 0.02 -0.85
CA ILE A 43 11.27 1.18 -1.12
C ILE A 43 10.85 1.86 0.20
N LEU A 44 10.48 1.06 1.21
CA LEU A 44 10.01 1.55 2.51
C LEU A 44 11.12 2.23 3.33
N SER A 45 12.37 1.81 3.19
CA SER A 45 13.51 2.44 3.89
C SER A 45 13.73 3.89 3.47
N GLU A 46 13.31 4.25 2.27
CA GLU A 46 13.44 5.59 1.70
C GLU A 46 12.10 6.35 1.61
N ALA A 47 10.99 5.74 2.04
CA ALA A 47 9.66 6.34 1.93
C ALA A 47 9.52 7.57 2.84
N ASP A 48 8.95 8.68 2.34
CA ASP A 48 8.59 9.83 3.18
C ASP A 48 7.09 9.81 3.54
N PHE A 49 6.27 9.11 2.75
CA PHE A 49 4.84 8.96 2.95
C PHE A 49 4.36 7.65 2.31
N VAL A 50 3.39 6.97 2.93
CA VAL A 50 2.82 5.72 2.38
C VAL A 50 1.30 5.81 2.29
N TYR A 51 0.77 5.60 1.08
CA TYR A 51 -0.64 5.24 0.85
C TYR A 51 -0.73 3.73 0.68
N HIS A 52 -1.37 3.06 1.64
CA HIS A 52 -1.64 1.64 1.56
C HIS A 52 -3.07 1.40 1.05
N LEU A 53 -3.19 1.15 -0.25
CA LEU A 53 -4.46 0.87 -0.94
C LEU A 53 -4.52 -0.53 -1.55
N ALA A 54 -3.47 -1.33 -1.37
CA ALA A 54 -3.48 -2.73 -1.75
C ALA A 54 -4.48 -3.48 -0.86
N GLY A 55 -5.46 -4.10 -1.49
CA GLY A 55 -6.38 -4.98 -0.83
C GLY A 55 -7.07 -5.86 -1.84
N ILE A 56 -7.36 -7.08 -1.45
CA ILE A 56 -8.18 -8.00 -2.22
C ILE A 56 -9.64 -7.68 -1.94
N ASN A 57 -10.41 -7.44 -2.99
CA ASN A 57 -11.85 -7.26 -2.94
C ASN A 57 -12.50 -8.34 -3.82
N ARG A 58 -13.66 -8.87 -3.41
CA ARG A 58 -14.47 -9.85 -4.17
C ARG A 58 -13.82 -11.25 -4.32
N THR A 59 -13.16 -11.76 -3.28
CA THR A 59 -12.85 -13.20 -3.21
C THR A 59 -14.11 -13.98 -2.81
N LYS A 60 -14.20 -15.24 -3.22
CA LYS A 60 -15.19 -16.17 -2.65
C LYS A 60 -14.71 -16.83 -1.34
N SER A 61 -13.41 -16.73 -1.07
CA SER A 61 -12.74 -17.25 0.11
C SER A 61 -12.51 -16.11 1.10
N GLU A 62 -13.16 -16.17 2.26
CA GLU A 62 -12.87 -15.27 3.38
C GLU A 62 -11.44 -15.40 3.87
N TYR A 63 -10.88 -16.62 3.79
CA TYR A 63 -9.49 -16.87 4.15
C TYR A 63 -8.53 -16.04 3.28
N ASP A 64 -8.70 -16.08 1.95
CA ASP A 64 -7.86 -15.33 1.01
C ASP A 64 -8.03 -13.80 1.20
N PHE A 65 -9.23 -13.36 1.60
CA PHE A 65 -9.48 -11.95 1.90
C PHE A 65 -8.72 -11.49 3.15
N ILE A 66 -8.77 -12.29 4.21
CA ILE A 66 -8.12 -11.98 5.49
C ILE A 66 -6.61 -12.08 5.33
N GLU A 67 -6.10 -13.21 4.85
CA GLU A 67 -4.66 -13.47 4.68
C GLU A 67 -4.04 -12.44 3.72
N GLY A 68 -4.64 -12.21 2.56
CA GLY A 68 -4.13 -11.27 1.57
C GLY A 68 -4.07 -9.81 2.06
N ASN A 69 -5.00 -9.39 2.91
CA ASN A 69 -5.07 -8.02 3.41
C ASN A 69 -4.27 -7.81 4.70
N ILE A 70 -4.29 -8.79 5.61
CA ILE A 70 -3.55 -8.71 6.88
C ILE A 70 -2.06 -8.85 6.62
N ASP A 71 -1.63 -9.83 5.81
CA ASP A 71 -0.20 -10.15 5.67
C ASP A 71 0.59 -8.99 5.06
N LEU A 72 0.04 -8.34 4.04
CA LEU A 72 0.70 -7.20 3.41
C LEU A 72 0.70 -5.96 4.33
N THR A 73 -0.41 -5.73 5.06
CA THR A 73 -0.48 -4.63 6.03
C THR A 73 0.56 -4.83 7.14
N TYR A 74 0.57 -6.03 7.74
CA TYR A 74 1.50 -6.42 8.80
C TYR A 74 2.95 -6.29 8.32
N PHE A 75 3.26 -6.81 7.14
CA PHE A 75 4.60 -6.68 6.56
C PHE A 75 5.04 -5.22 6.46
N ILE A 76 4.19 -4.33 5.93
CA ILE A 76 4.56 -2.92 5.77
C ILE A 76 4.82 -2.26 7.12
N THR A 77 3.94 -2.47 8.10
CA THR A 77 4.10 -1.85 9.42
C THR A 77 5.33 -2.38 10.15
N GLU A 78 5.61 -3.68 10.05
CA GLU A 78 6.80 -4.30 10.65
C GLU A 78 8.09 -3.79 10.00
N GLN A 79 8.14 -3.68 8.68
CA GLN A 79 9.32 -3.15 8.00
C GLN A 79 9.57 -1.69 8.37
N LEU A 80 8.52 -0.85 8.42
CA LEU A 80 8.66 0.54 8.86
C LEU A 80 9.16 0.65 10.30
N ALA A 81 8.65 -0.21 11.20
CA ALA A 81 9.11 -0.27 12.59
C ALA A 81 10.57 -0.72 12.69
N ALA A 82 10.94 -1.81 12.01
CA ALA A 82 12.30 -2.35 12.00
C ALA A 82 13.33 -1.38 11.42
N LEU A 83 12.94 -0.59 10.42
CA LEU A 83 13.77 0.45 9.80
C LEU A 83 13.74 1.78 10.59
N ASN A 84 13.02 1.84 11.72
CA ASN A 84 12.80 3.04 12.53
C ASN A 84 12.29 4.25 11.71
N ARG A 85 11.43 3.97 10.71
CA ARG A 85 10.85 4.97 9.81
C ARG A 85 9.54 5.50 10.39
N LYS A 86 9.54 6.74 10.89
CA LYS A 86 8.34 7.45 11.36
C LYS A 86 7.61 8.14 10.20
N VAL A 87 7.14 7.35 9.24
CA VAL A 87 6.47 7.85 8.04
C VAL A 87 4.96 7.89 8.23
N PRO A 88 4.25 8.94 7.77
CA PRO A 88 2.80 8.93 7.73
C PRO A 88 2.30 7.79 6.84
N LEU A 89 1.38 7.00 7.37
CA LEU A 89 0.74 5.87 6.68
C LEU A 89 -0.76 6.13 6.61
N VAL A 90 -1.26 6.29 5.38
CA VAL A 90 -2.70 6.26 5.11
C VAL A 90 -3.08 4.83 4.80
N PHE A 91 -3.94 4.26 5.63
CA PHE A 91 -4.50 2.93 5.44
C PHE A 91 -5.96 3.05 4.95
N SER A 92 -6.32 2.22 3.98
CA SER A 92 -7.71 2.08 3.54
C SER A 92 -8.13 0.62 3.58
N SER A 93 -9.38 0.39 3.99
CA SER A 93 -10.01 -0.94 3.99
C SER A 93 -11.38 -0.88 3.31
N SER A 94 -12.07 -2.01 3.24
CA SER A 94 -13.39 -2.11 2.63
C SER A 94 -14.50 -1.97 3.68
N THR A 95 -15.63 -1.41 3.27
CA THR A 95 -16.87 -1.47 4.06
C THR A 95 -17.35 -2.91 4.30
N GLN A 96 -16.95 -3.85 3.44
CA GLN A 96 -17.20 -5.28 3.61
C GLN A 96 -16.41 -5.90 4.77
N ALA A 97 -15.34 -5.25 5.26
CA ALA A 97 -14.60 -5.75 6.42
C ALA A 97 -15.46 -5.82 7.70
N LEU A 98 -16.58 -5.07 7.74
CA LEU A 98 -17.55 -5.08 8.83
C LEU A 98 -18.75 -6.02 8.56
N GLN A 99 -18.87 -6.56 7.34
CA GLN A 99 -19.92 -7.50 6.99
C GLN A 99 -19.47 -8.91 7.42
N LYS A 100 -19.78 -9.26 8.67
CA LYS A 100 -19.78 -10.64 9.16
C LYS A 100 -21.15 -11.29 8.93
#